data_AF-A0A519H8S4-F1
#
_entry.id   AF-A0A519H8S4-F1
#
_cell.length_a   1.000
_cell.length_b   1.000
_cell.length_c   1.000
_cell.angle_alpha   90.00
_cell.angle_beta   90.00
_cell.angle_gamma   90.00
#
_symmetry.space_group_name_H-M   'P 1'
#
loop_
_entity.id
_entity.type
_entity.pdbx_description
1 polymer ?
#
loop_
_entity_poly.entity_id
_entity_poly.type
_entity_poly.pdbx_seq_one_letter_code
_entity_poly.pdbx_strand_id
1 'polypeptide(L)'
;PAKVTRPPPIIGPPPGGGFVPGGGGPMMGGGRVTFAGDGLELFKLYLMYAVGPMLGTYLVVGGIVIVGALIEQQVRTQGIISAIATLIGVLILFPALIAILSFFAHRFTEFKVRNQRIDGQACEYRGTPGGLGKLMFVNLLLTQITFGIYGPWAYVNFKKYTYANTLVNGQPGRLTFTGNAGDLLGKYIIGTLLTYCTAGIYVFWFLNDMFAFEWENTQLDGRPFRFNRDPGGLFGALILNYILTLCTGGLYSPWMMCNLLKWESERVS
;
A
#
# COMPACT_ATOMS: atom_id res chain seq x y z
N PRO A 1 -18.21 -59.03 15.42
CA PRO A 1 -16.96 -58.70 14.70
C PRO A 1 -16.73 -57.19 14.62
N ALA A 2 -16.06 -56.64 15.64
CA ALA A 2 -15.61 -55.25 15.69
C ALA A 2 -14.43 -55.06 14.72
N LYS A 3 -14.50 -54.04 13.85
CA LYS A 3 -13.36 -53.63 13.00
C LYS A 3 -12.72 -52.38 13.60
N VAL A 4 -11.49 -52.59 14.03
CA VAL A 4 -10.55 -51.62 14.61
C VAL A 4 -10.15 -50.58 13.56
N THR A 5 -10.18 -49.32 13.98
CA THR A 5 -9.77 -48.11 13.27
C THR A 5 -8.25 -48.03 13.09
N ARG A 6 -7.76 -47.52 11.94
CA ARG A 6 -6.39 -46.97 11.81
C ARG A 6 -6.48 -45.50 11.37
N PRO A 7 -5.77 -44.58 12.03
CA PRO A 7 -5.68 -43.18 11.60
C PRO A 7 -4.71 -42.99 10.41
N PRO A 8 -4.88 -41.92 9.61
CA PRO A 8 -4.03 -41.62 8.45
C PRO A 8 -2.62 -41.16 8.85
N PRO A 9 -1.62 -41.31 7.96
CA PRO A 9 -0.20 -41.09 8.27
C PRO A 9 0.14 -39.61 8.50
N ILE A 10 0.94 -39.37 9.53
CA ILE A 10 1.53 -38.08 9.90
C ILE A 10 2.62 -37.75 8.87
N ILE A 11 2.37 -36.75 8.02
CA ILE A 11 3.39 -36.19 7.12
C ILE A 11 4.25 -35.23 7.95
N GLY A 12 5.50 -35.63 8.21
CA GLY A 12 6.50 -34.76 8.84
C GLY A 12 6.94 -33.62 7.93
N PRO A 13 7.47 -32.51 8.48
CA PRO A 13 7.94 -31.38 7.68
C PRO A 13 9.19 -31.76 6.85
N PRO A 14 9.36 -31.19 5.65
CA PRO A 14 10.48 -31.51 4.76
C PRO A 14 11.83 -31.05 5.35
N PRO A 15 12.91 -31.82 5.17
CA PRO A 15 14.24 -31.48 5.66
C PRO A 15 14.96 -30.53 4.68
N GLY A 16 15.61 -29.50 5.22
CA GLY A 16 16.64 -28.74 4.49
C GLY A 16 16.19 -27.44 3.83
N GLY A 17 16.03 -26.39 4.65
CA GLY A 17 16.12 -25.00 4.20
C GLY A 17 17.31 -24.34 4.88
N GLY A 18 18.35 -24.03 4.11
CA GLY A 18 19.61 -23.50 4.61
C GLY A 18 19.43 -22.27 5.50
N PHE A 19 20.02 -22.35 6.68
CA PHE A 19 20.24 -21.25 7.61
C PHE A 19 21.14 -20.21 6.92
N VAL A 20 20.61 -19.02 6.64
CA VAL A 20 21.41 -17.84 6.28
C VAL A 20 21.66 -17.06 7.57
N PRO A 21 22.90 -16.98 8.08
CA PRO A 21 23.21 -16.13 9.23
C PRO A 21 23.63 -14.73 8.78
N GLY A 22 23.12 -13.70 9.44
CA GLY A 22 23.80 -12.39 9.51
C GLY A 22 22.93 -11.18 9.21
N GLY A 23 22.51 -10.48 10.26
CA GLY A 23 21.84 -9.18 10.19
C GLY A 23 21.11 -8.86 11.50
N GLY A 24 21.88 -8.68 12.58
CA GLY A 24 21.38 -8.59 13.95
C GLY A 24 20.45 -7.41 14.22
N GLY A 25 19.27 -7.75 14.75
CA GLY A 25 18.46 -6.95 15.64
C GLY A 25 17.80 -7.91 16.65
N PRO A 26 17.76 -7.58 17.96
CA PRO A 26 17.25 -8.50 18.98
C PRO A 26 15.77 -8.82 18.74
N MET A 27 15.44 -10.12 18.73
CA MET A 27 14.07 -10.63 18.83
C MET A 27 13.50 -10.25 20.20
N MET A 28 12.94 -9.06 20.32
CA MET A 28 12.15 -8.64 21.47
C MET A 28 10.78 -8.16 20.99
N GLY A 29 9.73 -8.90 21.37
CA GLY A 29 8.34 -8.54 21.16
C GLY A 29 7.67 -9.33 20.04
N GLY A 30 7.27 -10.58 20.32
CA GLY A 30 6.40 -11.35 19.43
C GLY A 30 5.00 -10.71 19.39
N GLY A 31 4.85 -9.67 18.56
CA GLY A 31 3.56 -9.06 18.27
C GLY A 31 2.59 -10.10 17.68
N ARG A 32 1.29 -9.87 17.85
CA ARG A 32 0.24 -10.71 17.25
C ARG A 32 0.29 -10.70 15.72
N VAL A 33 0.95 -9.70 15.14
CA VAL A 33 1.13 -9.57 13.70
C VAL A 33 2.62 -9.67 13.36
N THR A 34 2.95 -10.44 12.34
CA THR A 34 4.31 -10.51 11.81
C THR A 34 4.30 -10.26 10.31
N PHE A 35 5.30 -9.53 9.81
CA PHE A 35 5.46 -9.24 8.40
C PHE A 35 6.82 -9.72 7.89
N ALA A 36 6.81 -10.60 6.91
CA ALA A 36 8.00 -11.26 6.37
C ALA A 36 8.23 -10.93 4.88
N GLY A 37 7.94 -9.70 4.46
CA GLY A 37 8.15 -9.27 3.07
C GLY A 37 9.59 -8.92 2.74
N ASP A 38 9.99 -9.23 1.49
CA ASP A 38 11.28 -8.85 0.91
C ASP A 38 11.15 -7.57 0.06
N GLY A 39 12.11 -6.66 0.24
CA GLY A 39 12.16 -5.38 -0.49
C GLY A 39 12.46 -5.56 -1.97
N LEU A 40 13.22 -6.58 -2.37
CA LEU A 40 13.49 -6.85 -3.78
C LEU A 40 12.24 -7.30 -4.54
N GLU A 41 11.40 -8.12 -3.91
CA GLU A 41 10.10 -8.51 -4.48
C GLU A 41 9.20 -7.28 -4.67
N LEU A 42 9.15 -6.40 -3.67
CA LEU A 42 8.39 -5.15 -3.77
C LEU A 42 8.98 -4.21 -4.84
N PHE A 43 10.30 -4.15 -4.99
CA PHE A 43 10.96 -3.37 -6.05
C PHE A 43 10.57 -3.85 -7.44
N LYS A 44 10.55 -5.16 -7.69
CA LYS A 44 10.07 -5.73 -8.96
C LYS A 44 8.62 -5.38 -9.22
N LEU A 45 7.77 -5.38 -8.19
CA LEU A 45 6.37 -4.98 -8.28
C LEU A 45 6.24 -3.49 -8.68
N TYR A 46 7.00 -2.59 -8.05
CA TYR A 46 7.06 -1.17 -8.43
C TYR A 46 7.47 -0.99 -9.89
N LEU A 47 8.51 -1.70 -10.32
CA LEU A 47 9.01 -1.61 -11.69
C LEU A 47 7.99 -2.10 -12.71
N MET A 48 7.32 -3.22 -12.43
CA MET A 48 6.39 -3.86 -13.36
C MET A 48 5.01 -3.20 -13.41
N TYR A 49 4.51 -2.70 -12.28
CA TYR A 49 3.13 -2.22 -12.17
C TYR A 49 2.99 -0.71 -11.99
N ALA A 50 4.08 0.01 -11.69
CA ALA A 50 4.08 1.47 -11.66
C ALA A 50 5.01 2.05 -12.73
N VAL A 51 6.32 1.85 -12.60
CA VAL A 51 7.33 2.54 -13.43
C VAL A 51 7.23 2.16 -14.90
N GLY A 52 7.20 0.87 -15.23
CA GLY A 52 7.13 0.39 -16.62
C GLY A 52 5.89 0.89 -17.37
N PRO A 53 4.67 0.68 -16.84
CA PRO A 53 3.45 1.23 -17.42
C PRO A 53 3.47 2.76 -17.53
N MET A 54 3.96 3.48 -16.51
CA MET A 54 4.08 4.94 -16.58
C MET A 54 5.00 5.38 -17.71
N LEU A 55 6.20 4.79 -17.82
CA LEU A 55 7.14 5.10 -18.90
C LEU A 55 6.53 4.78 -20.27
N GLY A 56 5.86 3.64 -20.42
CA GLY A 56 5.16 3.27 -21.65
C GLY A 56 4.10 4.30 -22.02
N THR A 57 3.26 4.73 -21.07
CA THR A 57 2.26 5.78 -21.29
C THR A 57 2.91 7.11 -21.67
N TYR A 58 3.97 7.52 -20.99
CA TYR A 58 4.67 8.78 -21.31
C TYR A 58 5.34 8.75 -22.68
N LEU A 59 5.91 7.62 -23.10
CA LEU A 59 6.49 7.47 -24.44
C LEU A 59 5.42 7.57 -25.52
N VAL A 60 4.25 6.94 -25.33
CA VAL A 60 3.13 7.03 -26.26
C VAL A 60 2.61 8.46 -26.35
N VAL A 61 2.33 9.10 -25.21
CA VAL A 61 1.81 10.47 -25.15
C VAL A 61 2.83 11.46 -25.70
N GLY A 62 4.09 11.35 -25.30
CA GLY A 62 5.19 12.17 -25.80
C GLY A 62 5.40 12.01 -27.30
N GLY A 63 5.31 10.78 -27.81
CA GLY A 63 5.37 10.49 -29.25
C GLY A 63 4.25 11.18 -30.01
N ILE A 64 3.00 11.10 -29.53
CA ILE A 64 1.84 11.78 -30.14
C ILE A 64 2.08 13.30 -30.20
N VAL A 65 2.54 13.90 -29.10
CA VAL A 65 2.79 15.34 -29.02
C VAL A 65 3.94 15.77 -29.94
N ILE A 66 5.05 15.03 -29.97
CA ILE A 66 6.20 15.32 -30.83
C ILE A 66 5.81 15.21 -32.31
N VAL A 67 5.13 14.13 -32.70
CA VAL A 67 4.66 13.95 -34.08
C VAL A 67 3.69 15.06 -34.48
N GLY A 68 2.74 15.42 -33.60
CA GLY A 68 1.83 16.54 -33.83
C GLY A 68 2.56 17.87 -34.05
N ALA A 69 3.62 18.13 -33.27
CA ALA A 69 4.45 19.33 -33.42
C ALA A 69 5.28 19.32 -34.72
N LEU A 70 5.81 18.16 -35.13
CA LEU A 70 6.56 18.02 -36.39
C LEU A 70 5.68 18.22 -37.62
N ILE A 71 4.46 17.68 -37.61
CA ILE A 71 3.48 17.89 -38.69
C ILE A 71 3.09 19.37 -38.77
N GLU A 72 2.87 20.01 -37.62
CA GLU A 72 2.52 21.43 -37.55
C GLU A 72 3.61 22.32 -38.20
N GLN A 73 4.90 21.99 -38.04
CA GLN A 73 5.99 22.71 -38.70
C GLN A 73 5.90 22.67 -40.24
N GLN A 74 5.34 21.60 -40.82
CA GLN A 74 5.20 21.45 -42.27
C GLN A 74 3.91 22.09 -42.81
N VAL A 75 2.80 21.94 -42.09
CA VAL A 75 1.45 22.35 -42.57
C VAL A 75 1.09 23.77 -42.14
N ARG A 76 1.78 24.35 -41.14
CA ARG A 76 1.66 25.74 -40.68
C ARG A 76 0.23 26.19 -40.35
N THR A 77 -0.52 25.30 -39.70
CA THR A 77 -1.93 25.42 -39.27
C THR A 77 -2.13 26.32 -38.03
N GLN A 78 -1.21 27.25 -37.74
CA GLN A 78 -1.24 28.12 -36.55
C GLN A 78 -1.39 27.38 -35.20
N GLY A 79 -0.88 26.16 -35.09
CA GLY A 79 -0.81 25.38 -33.84
C GLY A 79 -1.97 24.42 -33.62
N ILE A 80 -2.98 24.36 -34.50
CA ILE A 80 -4.17 23.53 -34.32
C ILE A 80 -3.82 22.03 -34.20
N ILE A 81 -2.89 21.53 -35.02
CA ILE A 81 -2.54 20.09 -35.01
C ILE A 81 -1.83 19.73 -33.70
N SER A 82 -0.92 20.60 -33.24
CA SER A 82 -0.21 20.40 -31.96
C SER A 82 -1.15 20.44 -30.75
N ALA A 83 -2.18 21.29 -30.78
CA ALA A 83 -3.19 21.38 -29.73
C ALA A 83 -4.05 20.11 -29.68
N ILE A 84 -4.48 19.58 -30.83
CA ILE A 84 -5.25 18.33 -30.91
C ILE A 84 -4.41 17.15 -30.41
N ALA A 85 -3.15 17.05 -30.84
CA ALA A 85 -2.24 16.00 -30.38
C ALA A 85 -2.04 16.04 -28.85
N THR A 86 -1.89 17.25 -28.29
CA THR A 86 -1.77 17.44 -26.84
C THR A 86 -3.05 17.03 -26.10
N LEU A 87 -4.22 17.42 -26.63
CA LEU A 87 -5.51 17.03 -26.06
C LEU A 87 -5.69 15.50 -26.05
N ILE A 88 -5.37 14.83 -27.16
CA ILE A 88 -5.39 13.36 -27.24
C ILE A 88 -4.44 12.76 -26.21
N GLY A 89 -3.23 13.29 -26.09
CA GLY A 89 -2.24 12.86 -25.10
C GLY A 89 -2.77 12.94 -23.67
N VAL A 90 -3.40 14.05 -23.31
CA VAL A 90 -4.01 14.26 -21.98
C VAL A 90 -5.17 13.28 -21.74
N LEU A 91 -6.03 13.08 -22.76
CA LEU A 91 -7.15 12.14 -22.68
C LEU A 91 -6.71 10.68 -22.52
N ILE A 92 -5.50 10.33 -22.97
CA ILE A 92 -4.89 9.00 -22.73
C ILE A 92 -4.22 8.94 -21.36
N LEU A 93 -3.50 10.00 -20.97
CA LEU A 93 -2.69 10.03 -19.75
C LEU A 93 -3.54 9.86 -18.48
N PHE A 94 -4.66 10.57 -18.37
CA PHE A 94 -5.52 10.53 -17.18
C PHE A 94 -6.09 9.13 -16.88
N PRO A 95 -6.78 8.44 -17.80
CA PRO A 95 -7.28 7.09 -17.55
C PRO A 95 -6.15 6.07 -17.36
N ALA A 96 -5.03 6.23 -18.08
CA ALA A 96 -3.86 5.37 -17.89
C ALA A 96 -3.30 5.52 -16.46
N LEU A 97 -3.18 6.74 -15.94
CA LEU A 97 -2.72 6.99 -14.57
C LEU A 97 -3.63 6.33 -13.54
N ILE A 98 -4.95 6.47 -13.70
CA ILE A 98 -5.94 5.84 -12.79
C ILE A 98 -5.82 4.31 -12.84
N ALA A 99 -5.67 3.74 -14.04
CA ALA A 99 -5.49 2.30 -14.20
C ALA A 99 -4.19 1.82 -13.52
N ILE A 100 -3.06 2.50 -13.76
CA ILE A 100 -1.77 2.18 -13.17
C ILE A 100 -1.86 2.23 -11.63
N LEU A 101 -2.42 3.30 -11.07
CA LEU A 101 -2.59 3.43 -9.61
C LEU A 101 -3.48 2.32 -9.04
N SER A 102 -4.55 1.96 -9.74
CA SER A 102 -5.48 0.91 -9.30
C SER A 102 -4.82 -0.47 -9.29
N PHE A 103 -4.11 -0.82 -10.37
CA PHE A 103 -3.38 -2.09 -10.46
C PHE A 103 -2.24 -2.15 -9.45
N PHE A 104 -1.49 -1.06 -9.31
CA PHE A 104 -0.42 -0.97 -8.33
C PHE A 104 -0.94 -1.12 -6.91
N ALA A 105 -1.99 -0.39 -6.52
CA ALA A 105 -2.59 -0.49 -5.19
C ALA A 105 -3.15 -1.88 -4.90
N HIS A 106 -3.77 -2.53 -5.90
CA HIS A 106 -4.24 -3.90 -5.79
C HIS A 106 -3.07 -4.88 -5.51
N ARG A 107 -2.03 -4.83 -6.33
CA ARG A 107 -0.84 -5.69 -6.17
C ARG A 107 -0.07 -5.40 -4.88
N PHE A 108 0.02 -4.13 -4.49
CA PHE A 108 0.63 -3.72 -3.23
C PHE A 108 -0.12 -4.30 -2.03
N THR A 109 -1.45 -4.24 -2.06
CA THR A 109 -2.32 -4.80 -1.01
C THR A 109 -2.17 -6.31 -0.93
N GLU A 110 -2.17 -6.99 -2.09
CA GLU A 110 -1.92 -8.43 -2.18
C GLU A 110 -0.55 -8.79 -1.58
N PHE A 111 0.51 -8.06 -1.93
CA PHE A 111 1.85 -8.25 -1.38
C PHE A 111 1.87 -8.05 0.15
N LYS A 112 1.25 -6.96 0.65
CA LYS A 112 1.17 -6.70 2.10
C LYS A 112 0.49 -7.86 2.82
N VAL A 113 -0.71 -8.24 2.38
CA VAL A 113 -1.53 -9.27 3.02
C VAL A 113 -0.87 -10.65 2.94
N ARG A 114 -0.33 -11.03 1.78
CA ARG A 114 0.31 -12.35 1.58
C ARG A 114 1.54 -12.55 2.47
N ASN A 115 2.31 -11.49 2.68
CA ASN A 115 3.53 -11.53 3.48
C ASN A 115 3.27 -11.21 4.96
N GLN A 116 2.01 -11.00 5.34
CA GLN A 116 1.57 -10.75 6.70
C GLN A 116 0.98 -12.03 7.31
N ARG A 117 1.29 -12.27 8.58
CA ARG A 117 0.65 -13.30 9.40
C ARG A 117 0.02 -12.64 10.61
N ILE A 118 -1.22 -13.02 10.92
CA ILE A 118 -1.97 -12.52 12.07
C ILE A 118 -2.26 -13.70 12.99
N ASP A 119 -1.89 -13.61 14.26
CA ASP A 119 -1.91 -14.71 15.24
C ASP A 119 -1.23 -15.99 14.71
N GLY A 120 -0.15 -15.82 13.94
CA GLY A 120 0.58 -16.90 13.28
C GLY A 120 -0.11 -17.51 12.05
N GLN A 121 -1.32 -17.05 11.71
CA GLN A 121 -2.11 -17.54 10.60
C GLN A 121 -1.80 -16.78 9.31
N ALA A 122 -1.73 -17.50 8.19
CA ALA A 122 -1.51 -16.88 6.88
C ALA A 122 -2.73 -16.08 6.43
N CYS A 123 -2.48 -14.93 5.81
CA CYS A 123 -3.51 -14.09 5.23
C CYS A 123 -3.44 -14.14 3.69
N GLU A 124 -4.60 -14.16 3.04
CA GLU A 124 -4.72 -14.13 1.58
C GLU A 124 -5.66 -13.01 1.16
N TYR A 125 -5.31 -12.29 0.10
CA TYR A 125 -6.16 -11.25 -0.46
C TYR A 125 -6.90 -11.75 -1.70
N ARG A 126 -8.24 -11.66 -1.71
CA ARG A 126 -9.11 -12.07 -2.83
C ARG A 126 -9.83 -10.91 -3.51
N GLY A 127 -9.38 -9.68 -3.29
CA GLY A 127 -9.96 -8.51 -3.97
C GLY A 127 -9.71 -8.54 -5.48
N THR A 128 -10.46 -7.74 -6.24
CA THR A 128 -10.26 -7.60 -7.69
C THR A 128 -9.65 -6.23 -8.02
N PRO A 129 -8.82 -6.10 -9.08
CA PRO A 129 -8.23 -4.83 -9.46
C PRO A 129 -9.31 -3.81 -9.87
N GLY A 130 -10.37 -4.26 -10.56
CA GLY A 130 -11.50 -3.39 -10.96
C GLY A 130 -12.36 -2.95 -9.77
N GLY A 131 -12.58 -3.82 -8.78
CA GLY A 131 -13.34 -3.48 -7.57
C GLY A 131 -12.61 -2.44 -6.72
N LEU A 132 -11.32 -2.64 -6.47
CA LEU A 132 -10.48 -1.67 -5.76
C LEU A 132 -10.33 -0.38 -6.55
N GLY A 133 -10.10 -0.48 -7.87
CA GLY A 133 -9.96 0.69 -8.75
C GLY A 133 -11.20 1.57 -8.80
N LYS A 134 -12.40 0.97 -8.88
CA LYS A 134 -13.67 1.71 -8.80
C LYS A 134 -13.80 2.46 -7.48
N LEU A 135 -13.48 1.80 -6.37
CA LEU A 135 -13.52 2.41 -5.04
C LEU A 135 -12.54 3.58 -4.94
N MET A 136 -11.30 3.38 -5.38
CA MET A 136 -10.27 4.42 -5.37
C MET A 136 -10.63 5.59 -6.25
N PHE A 137 -11.21 5.34 -7.43
CA PHE A 137 -11.66 6.39 -8.34
C PHE A 137 -12.76 7.26 -7.70
N VAL A 138 -13.79 6.64 -7.12
CA VAL A 138 -14.87 7.38 -6.42
C VAL A 138 -14.31 8.19 -5.26
N ASN A 139 -13.44 7.57 -4.44
CA ASN A 139 -12.80 8.24 -3.32
C ASN A 139 -11.90 9.40 -3.78
N LEU A 140 -11.18 9.24 -4.88
CA LEU A 140 -10.33 10.28 -5.46
C LEU A 140 -11.18 11.46 -5.91
N LEU A 141 -12.26 11.23 -6.66
CA LEU A 141 -13.17 12.28 -7.11
C LEU A 141 -13.77 13.06 -5.92
N LEU A 142 -14.26 12.36 -4.90
CA LEU A 142 -14.80 12.98 -3.69
C LEU A 142 -13.74 13.79 -2.94
N THR A 143 -12.51 13.28 -2.87
CA THR A 143 -11.39 13.99 -2.25
C THR A 143 -11.02 15.25 -3.01
N GLN A 144 -11.05 15.24 -4.34
CA GLN A 144 -10.79 16.45 -5.15
C GLN A 144 -11.91 17.49 -4.98
N ILE A 145 -13.18 17.08 -5.05
CA ILE A 145 -14.33 17.99 -4.91
C ILE A 145 -14.36 18.65 -3.52
N THR A 146 -13.93 17.93 -2.49
CA THR A 146 -13.92 18.41 -1.09
C THR A 146 -12.58 19.05 -0.68
N PHE A 147 -11.67 19.29 -1.63
CA PHE A 147 -10.34 19.84 -1.36
C PHE A 147 -9.56 19.10 -0.26
N GLY A 148 -9.63 17.76 -0.26
CA GLY A 148 -8.92 16.91 0.69
C GLY A 148 -9.67 16.58 1.97
N ILE A 149 -10.78 17.26 2.28
CA ILE A 149 -11.55 17.01 3.52
C ILE A 149 -12.09 15.58 3.56
N TYR A 150 -12.43 14.98 2.41
CA TYR A 150 -12.90 13.60 2.32
C TYR A 150 -11.80 12.53 2.57
N GLY A 151 -10.54 12.92 2.72
CA GLY A 151 -9.40 11.99 2.93
C GLY A 151 -9.62 10.89 3.99
N PRO A 152 -10.16 11.19 5.18
CA PRO A 152 -10.45 10.19 6.21
C PRO A 152 -11.46 9.12 5.77
N TRP A 153 -12.51 9.51 5.06
CA TRP A 153 -13.51 8.58 4.53
C TRP A 153 -12.90 7.72 3.44
N ALA A 154 -12.08 8.29 2.55
CA ALA A 154 -11.35 7.54 1.55
C ALA A 154 -10.46 6.46 2.19
N TYR A 155 -9.72 6.80 3.25
CA TYR A 155 -8.88 5.87 4.01
C TYR A 155 -9.71 4.74 4.65
N VAL A 156 -10.76 5.09 5.38
CA VAL A 156 -11.65 4.11 6.04
C VAL A 156 -12.30 3.17 5.03
N ASN A 157 -12.80 3.71 3.91
CA ASN A 157 -13.41 2.91 2.84
C ASN A 157 -12.42 1.93 2.22
N PHE A 158 -11.19 2.38 1.97
CA PHE A 158 -10.12 1.53 1.45
C PHE A 158 -9.80 0.36 2.39
N LYS A 159 -9.70 0.63 3.70
CA LYS A 159 -9.45 -0.40 4.72
C LYS A 159 -10.61 -1.38 4.85
N LYS A 160 -11.85 -0.88 4.92
CA LYS A 160 -13.07 -1.72 4.94
C LYS A 160 -13.12 -2.66 3.75
N TYR A 161 -12.84 -2.14 2.55
CA TYR A 161 -12.79 -2.97 1.34
C TYR A 161 -11.67 -4.00 1.39
N THR A 162 -10.47 -3.60 1.80
CA THR A 162 -9.32 -4.51 1.87
C THR A 162 -9.58 -5.67 2.83
N TYR A 163 -10.09 -5.39 4.02
CA TYR A 163 -10.31 -6.40 5.04
C TYR A 163 -11.49 -7.30 4.71
N ALA A 164 -12.56 -6.76 4.12
CA ALA A 164 -13.69 -7.56 3.63
C ALA A 164 -13.25 -8.60 2.57
N ASN A 165 -12.19 -8.30 1.81
CA ASN A 165 -11.62 -9.19 0.80
C ASN A 165 -10.36 -9.93 1.29
N THR A 166 -10.07 -9.92 2.59
CA THR A 166 -8.95 -10.64 3.19
C THR A 166 -9.43 -11.91 3.89
N LEU A 167 -8.82 -13.04 3.56
CA LEU A 167 -9.03 -14.32 4.23
C LEU A 167 -7.94 -14.51 5.29
N VAL A 168 -8.32 -14.94 6.48
CA VAL A 168 -7.37 -15.33 7.53
C VAL A 168 -7.50 -16.83 7.75
N ASN A 169 -6.41 -17.57 7.53
CA ASN A 169 -6.43 -19.04 7.52
C ASN A 169 -7.45 -19.62 6.52
N GLY A 170 -7.60 -19.00 5.35
CA GLY A 170 -8.57 -19.40 4.32
C GLY A 170 -10.04 -19.08 4.62
N GLN A 171 -10.35 -18.47 5.77
CA GLN A 171 -11.72 -18.14 6.18
C GLN A 171 -12.01 -16.64 5.99
N PRO A 172 -13.12 -16.28 5.30
CA PRO A 172 -13.53 -14.88 5.13
C PRO A 172 -14.16 -14.31 6.41
N GLY A 173 -14.14 -12.98 6.53
CA GLY A 173 -14.91 -12.25 7.55
C GLY A 173 -14.36 -12.30 8.98
N ARG A 174 -13.23 -12.97 9.21
CA ARG A 174 -12.59 -13.05 10.52
C ARG A 174 -11.95 -11.74 10.96
N LEU A 175 -11.45 -10.96 9.99
CA LEU A 175 -10.86 -9.65 10.21
C LEU A 175 -11.93 -8.57 10.00
N THR A 176 -12.33 -7.90 11.08
CA THR A 176 -13.36 -6.85 11.05
C THR A 176 -12.75 -5.50 11.39
N PHE A 177 -13.03 -4.48 10.58
CA PHE A 177 -12.64 -3.09 10.85
C PHE A 177 -13.87 -2.24 11.19
N THR A 178 -13.95 -1.75 12.42
CA THR A 178 -15.08 -0.97 12.94
C THR A 178 -14.83 0.54 12.93
N GLY A 179 -13.70 1.00 12.36
CA GLY A 179 -13.32 2.41 12.39
C GLY A 179 -14.29 3.33 11.65
N ASN A 180 -14.59 4.47 12.27
CA ASN A 180 -15.40 5.54 11.69
C ASN A 180 -14.50 6.69 11.21
N ALA A 181 -14.82 7.24 10.04
CA ALA A 181 -14.07 8.36 9.47
C ALA A 181 -14.25 9.66 10.28
N GLY A 182 -15.38 9.84 10.97
CA GLY A 182 -15.61 11.00 11.85
C GLY A 182 -14.60 11.10 12.99
N ASP A 183 -14.23 9.96 13.58
CA ASP A 183 -13.26 9.91 14.68
C ASP A 183 -11.83 10.25 14.22
N LEU A 184 -11.56 10.01 12.94
CA LEU A 184 -10.28 10.30 12.31
C LEU A 184 -10.18 11.75 11.80
N LEU A 185 -11.31 12.41 11.55
CA LEU A 185 -11.35 13.72 10.89
C LEU A 185 -10.48 14.77 11.61
N GLY A 186 -10.62 14.90 12.93
CA GLY A 186 -9.85 15.87 13.71
C GLY A 186 -8.35 15.60 13.66
N LYS A 187 -7.94 14.34 13.87
CA LYS A 187 -6.54 13.91 13.78
C LYS A 187 -5.97 14.10 12.37
N TYR A 188 -6.78 13.84 11.35
CA TYR A 188 -6.39 13.97 9.95
C TYR A 188 -6.17 15.42 9.55
N ILE A 189 -7.08 16.32 9.89
CA ILE A 189 -6.96 17.76 9.57
C ILE A 189 -5.75 18.35 10.29
N ILE A 190 -5.64 18.12 11.62
CA ILE A 190 -4.52 18.61 12.42
C ILE A 190 -3.21 18.00 11.91
N GLY A 191 -3.18 16.68 11.71
CA GLY A 191 -1.99 15.98 11.24
C GLY A 191 -1.54 16.45 9.86
N THR A 192 -2.47 16.65 8.93
CA THR A 192 -2.17 17.16 7.60
C THR A 192 -1.67 18.61 7.66
N LEU A 193 -2.35 19.48 8.41
CA LEU A 193 -1.96 20.88 8.58
C LEU A 193 -0.57 21.00 9.20
N LEU A 194 -0.32 20.31 10.32
CA LEU A 194 0.98 20.32 10.99
C LEU A 194 2.07 19.71 10.11
N THR A 195 1.76 18.69 9.32
CA THR A 195 2.71 18.11 8.36
C THR A 195 3.13 19.16 7.33
N TYR A 196 2.20 19.95 6.79
CA TYR A 196 2.55 21.05 5.90
C TYR A 196 3.31 22.17 6.61
N CYS A 197 2.87 22.61 7.78
CA CYS A 197 3.53 23.68 8.54
C CYS A 197 4.94 23.33 9.00
N THR A 198 5.22 22.05 9.27
CA THR A 198 6.53 21.56 9.73
C THR A 198 7.38 20.98 8.60
N ALA A 199 7.02 21.24 7.34
CA ALA A 199 7.72 20.74 6.16
C ALA A 199 7.95 19.21 6.17
N GLY A 200 6.94 18.46 6.61
CA GLY A 200 6.95 17.00 6.64
C GLY A 200 7.40 16.39 7.96
N ILE A 201 7.97 17.15 8.89
CA ILE A 201 8.46 16.60 10.17
C ILE A 201 7.31 15.99 10.99
N TYR A 202 6.11 16.58 10.99
CA TYR A 202 5.00 16.02 11.76
C TYR A 202 4.45 14.68 11.20
N VAL A 203 4.88 14.25 10.01
CA VAL A 203 4.39 13.02 9.38
C VAL A 203 4.62 11.78 10.26
N PHE A 204 5.67 11.76 11.08
CA PHE A 204 5.99 10.60 11.93
C PHE A 204 4.95 10.41 13.04
N TRP A 205 4.54 11.50 13.70
CA TRP A 205 3.46 11.46 14.68
C TRP A 205 2.13 11.13 14.01
N PHE A 206 1.87 11.76 12.86
CA PHE A 206 0.64 11.52 12.12
C PHE A 206 0.50 10.06 11.66
N LEU A 207 1.55 9.46 11.11
CA LEU A 207 1.56 8.04 10.74
C LEU A 207 1.37 7.12 11.95
N ASN A 208 1.99 7.45 13.10
CA ASN A 208 1.79 6.69 14.32
C ASN A 208 0.32 6.71 14.78
N ASP A 209 -0.34 7.87 14.69
CA ASP A 209 -1.77 8.01 14.95
C ASP A 209 -2.63 7.26 13.95
N MET A 210 -2.24 7.21 12.67
CA MET A 210 -2.95 6.42 11.64
C MET A 210 -2.82 4.92 11.88
N PHE A 211 -1.63 4.42 12.26
CA PHE A 211 -1.44 3.01 12.62
C PHE A 211 -2.22 2.65 13.88
N ALA A 212 -2.18 3.50 14.90
CA ALA A 212 -2.98 3.33 16.10
C ALA A 212 -4.47 3.25 15.76
N PHE A 213 -4.97 4.18 14.94
CA PHE A 213 -6.36 4.17 14.51
C PHE A 213 -6.73 2.91 13.71
N GLU A 214 -5.85 2.43 12.82
CA GLU A 214 -6.07 1.19 12.08
C GLU A 214 -6.19 0.00 13.03
N TRP A 215 -5.18 -0.24 13.86
CA TRP A 215 -5.12 -1.44 14.68
C TRP A 215 -6.10 -1.42 15.86
N GLU A 216 -6.29 -0.28 16.54
CA GLU A 216 -7.25 -0.16 17.66
C GLU A 216 -8.70 -0.35 17.20
N ASN A 217 -9.01 -0.08 15.92
CA ASN A 217 -10.33 -0.32 15.32
C ASN A 217 -10.41 -1.63 14.52
N THR A 218 -9.39 -2.48 14.59
CA THR A 218 -9.36 -3.79 13.96
C THR A 218 -9.55 -4.87 15.00
N GLN A 219 -10.33 -5.89 14.64
CA GLN A 219 -10.57 -7.05 15.48
C GLN A 219 -10.44 -8.34 14.65
N LEU A 220 -9.87 -9.38 15.25
CA LEU A 220 -9.85 -10.74 14.70
C LEU A 220 -10.77 -11.61 15.55
N ASP A 221 -11.84 -12.14 14.96
CA ASP A 221 -12.85 -12.96 15.65
C ASP A 221 -13.34 -12.30 16.96
N GLY A 222 -13.54 -10.97 16.94
CA GLY A 222 -13.95 -10.16 18.09
C GLY A 222 -12.83 -9.82 19.09
N ARG A 223 -11.59 -10.30 18.88
CA ARG A 223 -10.44 -9.93 19.71
C ARG A 223 -9.81 -8.64 19.17
N PRO A 224 -9.84 -7.53 19.91
CA PRO A 224 -9.25 -6.28 19.46
C PRO A 224 -7.73 -6.36 19.41
N PHE A 225 -7.12 -5.57 18.53
CA PHE A 225 -5.68 -5.32 18.55
C PHE A 225 -5.37 -4.04 19.32
N ARG A 226 -4.16 -3.98 19.89
CA ARG A 226 -3.60 -2.77 20.49
C ARG A 226 -2.31 -2.42 19.80
N PHE A 227 -2.16 -1.14 19.48
CA PHE A 227 -0.94 -0.62 18.88
C PHE A 227 -0.10 0.11 19.93
N ASN A 228 1.14 -0.31 20.10
CA ASN A 228 2.06 0.38 20.99
C ASN A 228 2.63 1.63 20.29
N ARG A 229 2.15 2.81 20.70
CA ARG A 229 2.55 4.10 20.11
C ARG A 229 3.97 4.46 20.50
N ASP A 230 4.81 4.72 19.51
CA ASP A 230 6.22 5.05 19.66
C ASP A 230 6.65 6.00 18.52
N PRO A 231 6.23 7.28 18.56
CA PRO A 231 6.53 8.23 17.48
C PRO A 231 8.04 8.56 17.40
N GLY A 232 8.76 8.52 18.53
CA GLY A 232 10.20 8.75 18.56
C GLY A 232 10.99 7.62 17.91
N GLY A 233 10.64 6.36 18.20
CA GLY A 233 11.22 5.21 17.52
C GLY A 233 10.87 5.15 16.03
N LEU A 234 9.66 5.57 15.65
CA LEU A 234 9.26 5.68 14.25
C LEU A 234 10.09 6.73 13.51
N PHE A 235 10.31 7.89 14.13
CA PHE A 235 11.16 8.94 13.59
C PHE A 235 12.59 8.44 13.33
N GLY A 236 13.22 7.79 14.31
CA GLY A 236 14.57 7.25 14.17
C GLY A 236 14.67 6.17 13.10
N ALA A 237 13.66 5.31 12.96
CA ALA A 237 13.62 4.30 11.91
C ALA A 237 13.43 4.96 10.53
N LEU A 238 12.47 5.87 10.37
CA LEU A 238 12.14 6.45 9.08
C LEU A 238 13.16 7.47 8.58
N ILE A 239 13.83 8.23 9.45
CA ILE A 239 14.81 9.22 8.99
C ILE A 239 15.97 8.58 8.23
N LEU A 240 16.48 7.45 8.72
CA LEU A 240 17.52 6.69 8.02
C LEU A 240 17.02 6.17 6.67
N ASN A 241 15.83 5.56 6.65
CA ASN A 241 15.22 5.06 5.42
C ASN A 241 14.95 6.19 4.41
N TYR A 242 14.56 7.37 4.90
CA TYR A 242 14.30 8.54 4.08
C TYR A 242 15.60 9.09 3.46
N ILE A 243 16.68 9.21 4.26
CA ILE A 243 18.00 9.60 3.76
C ILE A 243 18.50 8.61 2.70
N LEU A 244 18.37 7.30 2.93
CA LEU A 244 18.73 6.28 1.94
C LEU A 244 17.89 6.39 0.67
N THR A 245 16.59 6.67 0.80
CA THR A 245 15.70 6.91 -0.33
C THR A 245 16.11 8.14 -1.12
N LEU A 246 16.50 9.23 -0.44
CA LEU A 246 16.99 10.45 -1.09
C LEU A 246 18.32 10.19 -1.83
N CYS A 247 19.30 9.59 -1.16
CA CYS A 247 20.64 9.32 -1.73
C CYS A 247 20.60 8.34 -2.91
N THR A 248 19.60 7.46 -2.97
CA THR A 248 19.41 6.50 -4.08
C THR A 248 18.46 7.01 -5.17
N GLY A 249 18.02 8.27 -5.10
CA GLY A 249 17.10 8.85 -6.09
C GLY A 249 15.73 8.17 -6.10
N GLY A 250 15.28 7.64 -4.97
CA GLY A 250 13.99 6.96 -4.83
C GLY A 250 14.02 5.45 -5.02
N LEU A 251 15.14 4.87 -5.45
CA LEU A 251 15.25 3.42 -5.67
C LEU A 251 15.06 2.62 -4.38
N TYR A 252 15.46 3.17 -3.23
CA TYR A 252 15.30 2.50 -1.92
C TYR A 252 13.86 2.51 -1.38
N SER A 253 12.91 3.19 -2.03
CA SER A 253 11.52 3.31 -1.53
C SER A 253 10.82 1.97 -1.23
N PRO A 254 11.03 0.86 -1.97
CA PRO A 254 10.43 -0.43 -1.63
C PRO A 254 10.98 -1.05 -0.34
N TRP A 255 12.29 -0.93 -0.10
CA TRP A 255 12.90 -1.39 1.14
C TRP A 255 12.44 -0.54 2.34
N MET A 256 12.34 0.78 2.16
CA MET A 256 11.74 1.67 3.16
C MET A 256 10.32 1.20 3.53
N MET A 257 9.49 0.88 2.54
CA MET A 257 8.13 0.42 2.79
C MET A 257 8.10 -0.92 3.52
N CYS A 258 8.95 -1.88 3.13
CA CYS A 258 9.08 -3.15 3.86
C CYS A 258 9.53 -2.93 5.32
N ASN A 259 10.50 -2.05 5.56
CA ASN A 259 10.96 -1.71 6.90
C ASN A 259 9.85 -1.06 7.74
N LEU A 260 9.05 -0.18 7.13
CA LEU A 260 7.90 0.44 7.78
C LEU A 260 6.83 -0.60 8.16
N LEU A 261 6.51 -1.53 7.26
CA LEU A 261 5.55 -2.61 7.52
C LEU A 261 6.04 -3.57 8.61
N LYS A 262 7.33 -3.88 8.66
CA LYS A 262 7.94 -4.67 9.75
C LYS A 262 7.80 -3.93 11.08
N TRP A 263 8.21 -2.66 11.11
CA TRP A 263 8.13 -1.80 12.28
C TRP A 263 6.69 -1.65 12.81
N GLU A 264 5.72 -1.52 11.91
CA GLU A 264 4.28 -1.51 12.21
C GLU A 264 3.88 -2.83 12.90
N SER A 265 4.22 -3.98 12.29
CA SER A 265 3.80 -5.30 12.78
C SER A 265 4.33 -5.65 14.19
N GLU A 266 5.58 -5.29 14.48
CA GLU A 266 6.23 -5.54 15.78
C GLU A 266 5.52 -4.86 16.96
N ARG A 267 4.72 -3.82 16.69
CA ARG A 267 4.04 -3.01 17.71
C ARG A 267 2.56 -3.34 17.85
N VAL A 268 2.07 -4.36 17.15
CA VAL A 268 0.68 -4.82 17.25
C VAL A 268 0.60 -5.97 18.25
N SER A 269 -0.24 -5.79 19.28
CA SER A 269 -0.49 -6.74 20.37
C SER A 269 -1.96 -7.08 20.56
#